data_AF-A0A2G6GCX0-F1
#
_entry.id   AF-A0A2G6GCX0-F1
#
_cell.length_a   1.000
_cell.length_b   1.000
_cell.length_c   1.000
_cell.angle_alpha   90.00
_cell.angle_beta   90.00
_cell.angle_gamma   90.00
#
_symmetry.space_group_name_H-M   'P 1'
#
loop_
_entity.id
_entity.type
_entity.pdbx_description
1 polymer ?
#
loop_
_entity_poly.entity_id
_entity_poly.type
_entity_poly.pdbx_seq_one_letter_code
_entity_poly.pdbx_strand_id
1 'polypeptide(L)'
;MDTPGPNKQANSQEQIAGALGAFLFVIPPIMGQKTEFTLFYMRQNFLIILCMMIFVIIGKLISFFATVMTLLNILLFFLILFLMWKAYSGEKFAVPYLYDMSIKVIKILKLDGFFSTK
;
A
#
# COMPACT_ATOMS: atom_id res chain seq x y z
N MET A 1 -23.83 7.68 6.77
CA MET A 1 -23.11 6.54 6.16
C MET A 1 -23.12 6.80 4.67
N ASP A 2 -22.11 7.51 4.18
CA ASP A 2 -21.98 7.80 2.75
C ASP A 2 -21.54 6.53 2.02
N THR A 3 -22.47 5.92 1.30
CA THR A 3 -22.17 4.89 0.31
C THR A 3 -21.21 5.49 -0.73
N PRO A 4 -20.07 4.86 -1.03
CA PRO A 4 -19.21 5.33 -2.10
C PRO A 4 -19.99 5.25 -3.41
N GLY A 5 -20.08 6.39 -4.11
CA GLY A 5 -20.75 6.53 -5.40
C GLY A 5 -20.23 5.58 -6.48
N PRO A 6 -20.90 5.53 -7.65
CA PRO A 6 -20.72 4.50 -8.66
C PRO A 6 -19.25 4.32 -9.04
N ASN A 7 -18.84 3.06 -9.00
CA ASN A 7 -17.52 2.51 -9.26
C ASN A 7 -17.02 3.00 -10.65
N LYS A 8 -16.32 4.15 -10.70
CA LYS A 8 -15.59 4.59 -11.89
C LYS A 8 -14.50 3.55 -12.15
N GLN A 9 -14.71 2.69 -13.15
CA GLN A 9 -13.66 1.79 -13.63
C GLN A 9 -12.42 2.63 -13.96
N ALA A 10 -11.33 2.34 -13.27
CA ALA A 10 -10.04 2.96 -13.52
C ALA A 10 -9.64 2.69 -14.98
N ASN A 11 -9.12 3.70 -15.68
CA ASN A 11 -8.60 3.53 -17.04
C ASN A 11 -7.43 2.53 -17.01
N SER A 12 -7.15 1.82 -18.10
CA SER A 12 -6.10 0.77 -18.14
C SER A 12 -4.73 1.27 -17.63
N GLN A 13 -4.41 2.53 -17.89
CA GLN A 13 -3.19 3.17 -17.37
C GLN A 13 -3.21 3.42 -15.85
N GLU A 14 -4.37 3.74 -15.28
CA GLU A 14 -4.57 3.91 -13.83
C GLU A 14 -4.54 2.57 -13.09
N GLN A 15 -5.03 1.50 -13.72
CA GLN A 15 -4.96 0.12 -13.20
C GLN A 15 -3.50 -0.32 -13.09
N ILE A 16 -2.69 -0.08 -14.14
CA ILE A 16 -1.26 -0.39 -14.13
C ILE A 16 -0.54 0.47 -13.09
N ALA A 17 -0.81 1.77 -13.04
CA ALA A 17 -0.21 2.66 -12.04
C ALA A 17 -0.61 2.27 -10.60
N GLY A 18 -1.87 1.88 -10.37
CA GLY A 18 -2.37 1.40 -9.09
C GLY A 18 -1.73 0.08 -8.66
N ALA A 19 -1.61 -0.89 -9.58
CA ALA A 19 -0.90 -2.15 -9.34
C ALA A 19 0.58 -1.91 -9.02
N LEU A 20 1.24 -1.03 -9.78
CA LEU A 20 2.62 -0.63 -9.50
C LEU A 20 2.76 0.11 -8.17
N GLY A 21 1.79 0.95 -7.78
CA GLY A 21 1.76 1.58 -6.46
C GLY A 21 1.54 0.59 -5.32
N ALA A 22 0.71 -0.43 -5.55
CA ALA A 22 0.48 -1.53 -4.63
C ALA A 22 1.72 -2.41 -4.44
N PHE A 23 2.57 -2.55 -5.47
CA PHE A 23 3.82 -3.29 -5.39
C PHE A 23 4.98 -2.45 -4.87
N LEU A 24 5.19 -1.28 -5.46
CA LEU A 24 6.23 -0.31 -5.12
C LEU A 24 5.62 1.10 -5.06
N PHE A 25 5.43 1.58 -3.83
CA PHE A 25 4.77 2.87 -3.58
C PHE A 25 5.47 4.09 -4.24
N VAL A 26 6.72 3.94 -4.69
CA VAL A 26 7.52 5.02 -5.30
C VAL A 26 7.31 5.15 -6.81
N ILE A 27 6.83 4.11 -7.49
CA ILE A 27 6.72 4.10 -8.96
C ILE A 27 5.68 5.11 -9.50
N PRO A 28 4.46 5.20 -8.93
CA PRO A 28 3.45 6.05 -9.56
C PRO A 28 3.75 7.56 -9.54
N PRO A 29 4.36 8.13 -8.49
CA PRO A 29 4.89 9.49 -8.53
C PRO A 29 5.88 9.73 -9.66
N ILE A 30 6.71 8.74 -10.01
CA ILE A 30 7.69 8.83 -11.11
C ILE A 30 6.98 8.81 -12.47
N MET A 31 5.88 8.05 -12.59
CA MET A 31 5.04 8.02 -13.79
C MET A 31 4.15 9.25 -13.96
N GLY A 32 4.14 10.19 -13.00
CA GLY A 32 3.22 11.32 -12.98
C GLY A 32 1.75 10.92 -12.77
N GLN A 33 1.48 9.65 -12.46
CA GLN A 33 0.15 9.08 -12.30
C GLN A 33 -0.23 9.08 -10.81
N LYS A 34 -0.59 10.25 -10.28
CA LYS A 34 -1.04 10.45 -8.89
C LYS A 34 -2.56 10.53 -8.79
N THR A 35 -3.29 9.58 -9.38
CA THR A 35 -4.75 9.56 -9.26
C THR A 35 -5.15 9.13 -7.85
N GLU A 36 -6.38 9.43 -7.42
CA GLU A 36 -6.88 8.99 -6.10
C GLU A 36 -6.83 7.45 -5.96
N PHE A 37 -7.06 6.73 -7.06
CA PHE A 37 -6.96 5.27 -7.10
C PHE A 37 -5.54 4.79 -6.81
N THR A 38 -4.57 5.38 -7.50
CA THR A 38 -3.17 5.01 -7.36
C THR A 38 -2.61 5.42 -5.99
N LEU A 39 -2.96 6.61 -5.50
CA LEU A 39 -2.60 7.09 -4.17
C LEU A 39 -3.16 6.17 -3.07
N PHE A 40 -4.40 5.68 -3.24
CA PHE A 40 -5.01 4.76 -2.29
C PHE A 40 -4.20 3.46 -2.12
N TYR A 41 -3.75 2.87 -3.22
CA TYR A 41 -2.90 1.68 -3.19
C TYR A 41 -1.48 1.96 -2.68
N MET A 42 -0.90 3.11 -3.06
CA MET A 42 0.40 3.53 -2.54
C MET A 42 0.41 3.70 -1.02
N ARG A 43 -0.64 4.29 -0.43
CA ARG A 43 -0.73 4.49 1.03
C ARG A 43 -0.77 3.15 1.78
N GLN A 44 -1.56 2.19 1.28
CA GLN A 44 -1.61 0.85 1.87
C GLN A 44 -0.26 0.14 1.76
N ASN A 45 0.37 0.17 0.58
CA ASN A 45 1.66 -0.46 0.38
C ASN A 45 2.76 0.19 1.23
N PHE A 46 2.75 1.52 1.39
CA PHE A 46 3.69 2.23 2.24
C PHE A 46 3.68 1.68 3.69
N LEU A 47 2.49 1.48 4.26
CA LEU A 47 2.37 0.88 5.59
C LEU A 47 2.90 -0.57 5.62
N ILE A 48 2.54 -1.38 4.62
CA ILE A 48 2.99 -2.77 4.55
C ILE A 48 4.52 -2.84 4.49
N ILE A 49 5.16 -2.05 3.62
CA ILE A 49 6.62 -1.97 3.50
C ILE A 49 7.25 -1.49 4.81
N LEU A 50 6.66 -0.48 5.46
CA LEU A 50 7.15 -0.02 6.77
C LEU A 50 7.09 -1.14 7.83
N CYS A 51 5.99 -1.88 7.89
CA CYS A 51 5.86 -3.04 8.77
C CYS A 51 6.89 -4.13 8.44
N MET A 52 7.10 -4.43 7.16
CA MET A 52 8.11 -5.41 6.73
C MET A 52 9.51 -4.99 7.17
N MET A 53 9.87 -3.72 6.98
CA MET A 53 11.16 -3.17 7.43
C MET A 53 11.34 -3.32 8.94
N ILE A 54 10.32 -3.00 9.74
CA ILE A 54 10.34 -3.15 11.20
C ILE A 54 10.55 -4.63 11.58
N PHE A 55 9.83 -5.56 10.95
CA PHE A 55 9.97 -6.99 11.22
C PHE A 55 11.36 -7.52 10.88
N VAL A 56 11.98 -7.05 9.78
CA VAL A 56 13.36 -7.40 9.43
C VAL A 56 14.34 -6.87 10.48
N ILE A 57 14.20 -5.62 10.91
CA ILE A 57 15.10 -5.01 11.91
C ILE A 57 14.99 -5.73 13.25
N ILE A 58 13.76 -5.96 13.74
CA ILE A 58 13.51 -6.66 15.01
C ILE A 58 13.99 -8.12 14.93
N GLY A 59 13.71 -8.81 13.82
CA GLY A 59 14.12 -10.19 13.61
C GLY A 59 15.65 -10.37 13.61
N LYS A 60 16.40 -9.38 13.09
CA LYS A 60 17.87 -9.38 13.16
C LYS A 60 18.39 -9.10 14.57
N LEU A 61 17.70 -8.27 15.35
CA LEU A 61 18.11 -7.94 16.72
C LEU A 61 17.85 -9.11 17.68
N ILE A 62 16.78 -9.87 17.48
CA ILE A 62 16.38 -10.97 18.35
C ILE A 62 16.27 -12.26 17.53
N SER A 63 17.39 -13.00 17.46
CA SER A 63 17.52 -14.20 16.63
C SER A 63 16.45 -15.27 16.91
N PHE A 64 15.90 -15.34 18.13
CA PHE A 64 14.83 -16.27 18.49
C PHE A 64 13.50 -15.98 17.75
N PHE A 65 13.20 -14.72 17.46
CA PHE A 65 11.99 -14.32 16.73
C PHE A 65 12.19 -14.24 15.21
N ALA A 66 13.42 -14.40 14.72
CA ALA A 66 13.76 -14.25 13.30
C ALA A 66 12.88 -15.12 12.39
N THR A 67 12.64 -16.37 12.76
CA THR A 67 11.79 -17.29 11.97
C THR A 67 10.33 -16.83 11.90
N VAL A 68 9.74 -16.41 13.03
CA VAL A 68 8.35 -15.92 13.09
C VAL A 68 8.21 -14.62 12.29
N MET A 69 9.16 -13.69 12.44
CA MET A 69 9.16 -12.43 11.69
C MET A 69 9.34 -12.65 10.19
N THR A 70 10.08 -13.68 9.79
CA THR A 70 10.25 -14.07 8.37
C THR A 70 8.94 -14.61 7.80
N LEU A 71 8.23 -15.46 8.54
CA LEU A 71 6.90 -15.96 8.14
C LEU A 71 5.87 -14.83 8.02
N LEU A 72 5.87 -13.86 8.94
CA LEU A 72 5.01 -12.68 8.84
C LEU A 72 5.35 -11.81 7.63
N ASN A 73 6.63 -11.65 7.30
CA ASN A 73 7.05 -10.96 6.08
C ASN A 73 6.56 -11.66 4.81
N ILE A 74 6.64 -12.99 4.77
CA ILE A 74 6.10 -13.77 3.64
C ILE A 74 4.59 -13.54 3.50
N LEU A 75 3.85 -13.53 4.61
CA LEU A 75 2.41 -13.24 4.61
C LEU A 75 2.10 -11.83 4.09
N LEU A 76 2.85 -10.82 4.54
CA LEU A 76 2.72 -9.45 4.03
C LEU A 76 3.06 -9.35 2.54
N PHE A 77 4.01 -10.13 2.05
CA PHE A 77 4.33 -10.20 0.63
C PHE A 77 3.16 -10.74 -0.21
N PHE A 78 2.50 -11.81 0.26
CA PHE A 78 1.27 -12.29 -0.39
C PHE A 78 0.15 -11.25 -0.36
N LEU A 79 0.05 -10.47 0.72
CA LEU A 79 -0.91 -9.37 0.80
C LEU A 79 -0.63 -8.27 -0.25
N ILE A 80 0.64 -7.94 -0.48
CA ILE A 80 1.05 -7.02 -1.56
C ILE A 80 0.59 -7.56 -2.92
N LEU A 81 0.84 -8.85 -3.21
CA LEU A 81 0.42 -9.47 -4.46
C LEU A 81 -1.11 -9.46 -4.62
N PHE A 82 -1.86 -9.70 -3.54
CA PHE A 82 -3.32 -9.64 -3.54
C PHE A 82 -3.84 -8.22 -3.82
N LEU A 83 -3.25 -7.20 -3.17
CA LEU A 83 -3.61 -5.79 -3.42
C LEU A 83 -3.25 -5.37 -4.84
N MET A 84 -2.10 -5.81 -5.36
CA MET A 84 -1.68 -5.57 -6.74
C MET A 84 -2.66 -6.18 -7.73
N TRP A 85 -3.10 -7.42 -7.50
CA TRP A 85 -4.09 -8.07 -8.36
C TRP A 85 -5.44 -7.33 -8.32
N LYS A 86 -5.91 -6.95 -7.13
CA LYS A 86 -7.13 -6.14 -6.99
C LYS A 86 -7.03 -4.77 -7.67
N ALA A 87 -5.87 -4.13 -7.56
CA ALA A 87 -5.61 -2.86 -8.24
C ALA A 87 -5.60 -3.04 -9.78
N TYR A 88 -5.04 -4.15 -10.27
CA TYR A 88 -5.06 -4.49 -11.70
C TYR A 88 -6.47 -4.79 -12.21
N SER A 89 -7.33 -5.39 -11.38
CA SER A 89 -8.76 -5.55 -11.68
C SER A 89 -9.55 -4.23 -11.64
N GLY A 90 -8.93 -3.12 -11.24
CA GLY A 90 -9.57 -1.80 -11.18
C GLY A 90 -10.54 -1.61 -10.01
N GLU A 91 -10.61 -2.56 -9.07
CA GLU A 91 -11.43 -2.43 -7.87
C GLU A 91 -10.68 -1.62 -6.81
N LYS A 92 -11.33 -0.69 -6.10
CA LYS A 92 -10.75 -0.07 -4.90
C LYS A 92 -10.96 -1.00 -3.71
N PHE A 93 -9.94 -1.78 -3.35
CA PHE A 93 -9.98 -2.66 -2.18
C PHE A 93 -9.04 -2.16 -1.07
N ALA A 94 -9.59 -1.84 0.09
CA ALA A 94 -8.84 -1.56 1.31
C ALA A 94 -9.01 -2.70 2.30
N VAL A 95 -7.90 -3.07 2.95
CA VAL A 95 -7.98 -3.76 4.23
C VAL A 95 -8.24 -2.69 5.31
N PRO A 96 -9.41 -2.67 5.97
CA PRO A 96 -9.84 -1.53 6.80
C PRO A 96 -8.79 -1.10 7.83
N TYR A 97 -8.23 -2.08 8.55
CA TYR A 97 -7.23 -1.82 9.59
C TYR A 97 -5.91 -1.27 9.03
N LEU A 98 -5.42 -1.79 7.90
CA LEU A 98 -4.19 -1.30 7.27
C LEU A 98 -4.40 0.08 6.66
N TYR A 99 -5.57 0.34 6.08
CA TYR A 99 -5.87 1.63 5.47
C TYR A 99 -5.90 2.74 6.53
N ASP A 100 -6.64 2.56 7.62
CA ASP A 100 -6.73 3.55 8.69
C ASP A 100 -5.37 3.81 9.36
N MET A 101 -4.58 2.75 9.59
CA MET A 101 -3.23 2.87 10.12
C MET A 101 -2.30 3.58 9.15
N SER A 102 -2.45 3.35 7.84
CA SER A 102 -1.60 3.99 6.83
C SER A 102 -1.77 5.51 6.86
N ILE A 103 -3.01 5.99 6.97
CA ILE A 103 -3.31 7.42 7.07
C ILE A 103 -2.71 8.01 8.34
N LYS A 104 -2.86 7.32 9.49
CA LYS A 104 -2.27 7.78 10.77
C LYS A 104 -0.75 7.89 10.68
N VAL A 105 -0.07 6.87 10.15
CA VAL A 105 1.39 6.84 10.03
C VAL A 105 1.88 7.93 9.07
N ILE A 106 1.24 8.10 7.92
CA ILE A 106 1.59 9.15 6.95
C ILE A 106 1.50 10.54 7.59
N LYS A 107 0.44 10.79 8.37
CA LYS A 107 0.24 12.05 9.10
C LYS A 107 1.29 12.27 10.19
N ILE A 108 1.63 11.22 10.94
CA ILE A 108 2.70 11.28 11.97
C ILE A 108 4.05 11.62 11.34
N LEU A 109 4.35 11.02 10.18
CA LEU A 109 5.59 11.25 9.44
C LEU A 109 5.57 12.54 8.60
N LYS A 110 4.46 13.30 8.60
CA LYS A 110 4.25 14.52 7.79
C LYS A 110 4.49 14.30 6.29
N LEU A 111 4.15 13.11 5.80
CA LEU A 111 4.33 12.72 4.39
C LEU A 111 3.12 13.05 3.52
N ASP A 112 2.16 13.84 4.01
CA ASP A 112 0.92 14.17 3.31
C ASP A 112 1.16 14.78 1.92
N GLY A 113 2.23 15.57 1.78
CA GLY A 113 2.62 16.17 0.49
C GLY A 113 3.07 15.15 -0.56
N PHE A 114 3.64 14.01 -0.15
CA PHE A 114 4.06 12.94 -1.06
C PHE A 114 2.86 12.17 -1.61
N PHE A 115 1.83 11.97 -0.77
CA PHE A 115 0.61 11.25 -1.12
C PHE A 115 -0.55 12.18 -1.51
N SER A 116 -0.24 13.35 -2.08
CA SER A 116 -1.21 14.35 -2.54
C SER A 116 -1.24 14.46 -4.07
N THR A 117 -2.42 14.71 -4.60
CA THR A 117 -2.77 14.83 -6.03
C THR A 117 -2.27 16.14 -6.71
N LYS A 118 -1.30 16.85 -6.11
CA LYS A 118 -0.81 18.13 -6.64
C LYS A 118 -0.15 17.97 -8.01
#